data_AF-A0A661HSW0-F1
#
_entry.id   AF-A0A661HSW0-F1
#
_cell.length_a   1.000
_cell.length_b   1.000
_cell.length_c   1.000
_cell.angle_alpha   90.00
_cell.angle_beta   90.00
_cell.angle_gamma   90.00
#
_symmetry.space_group_name_H-M   'P 1'
#
loop_
_entity.id
_entity.type
_entity.pdbx_description
1 polymer ?
#
loop_
_entity_poly.entity_id
_entity_poly.type
_entity_poly.pdbx_seq_one_letter_code
_entity_poly.pdbx_strand_id
1 'polypeptide(L)' 'MWIEFDFNKRYENIGVRLTNNQKKIINHMKTHPNTTAKELAEVVEISSRNIEVNIAKLKDKNIIKRIGSNKGGYWIVK' A
#
# COMPACT_ATOMS: atom_id res chain seq x y z
N MET A 1 -13.21 2.98 10.49
CA MET A 1 -13.02 4.20 11.31
C MET A 1 -11.90 4.04 12.35
N TRP A 2 -11.81 2.95 13.12
CA TRP A 2 -10.72 2.76 14.11
C TRP A 2 -9.42 2.16 13.53
N ILE A 3 -9.52 1.21 12.59
CA ILE A 3 -8.34 0.52 12.00
C ILE A 3 -7.40 1.46 11.22
N GLU A 4 -7.94 2.45 10.50
CA GLU A 4 -7.13 3.40 9.73
C GLU A 4 -6.40 4.40 10.62
N PHE A 5 -7.03 4.79 11.74
CA PHE A 5 -6.46 5.72 12.71
C PHE A 5 -5.24 5.10 13.39
N ASP A 6 -5.38 3.87 13.90
CA ASP A 6 -4.28 3.13 14.55
C ASP A 6 -3.11 2.85 13.60
N PHE A 7 -3.43 2.55 12.34
CA PHE A 7 -2.42 2.33 11.31
C PHE A 7 -1.56 3.58 11.07
N ASN A 8 -2.19 4.72 10.82
CA ASN A 8 -1.45 5.96 10.56
C ASN A 8 -0.57 6.34 11.75
N LYS A 9 -1.12 6.23 12.95
CA LYS A 9 -0.40 6.50 14.19
C LYS A 9 0.84 5.62 14.35
N ARG A 10 0.76 4.33 13.99
CA ARG A 10 1.91 3.41 14.03
C ARG A 10 3.08 3.90 13.18
N TYR A 11 2.83 4.33 11.94
CA TYR A 11 3.89 4.79 11.05
C TYR A 11 4.42 6.18 11.43
N GLU A 12 3.55 7.05 11.94
CA GLU A 12 3.96 8.34 12.47
C GLU A 12 4.89 8.20 13.70
N ASN A 13 4.61 7.25 14.60
CA ASN A 13 5.44 6.98 15.78
C ASN A 13 6.86 6.52 15.46
N ILE A 14 7.11 5.96 14.27
CA ILE A 14 8.45 5.57 13.79
C ILE A 14 9.04 6.59 12.81
N GLY A 15 8.50 7.82 12.79
CA GLY A 15 9.00 8.92 11.96
C GLY A 15 8.63 8.82 10.48
N VAL A 16 7.73 7.91 10.10
CA VAL A 16 7.33 7.71 8.71
C VAL A 16 6.04 8.48 8.41
N ARG A 17 6.16 9.54 7.62
CA ARG A 17 4.99 10.25 7.08
C ARG A 17 4.51 9.62 5.78
N LEU A 18 3.24 9.20 5.77
CA LEU A 18 2.56 8.64 4.59
C LEU A 18 1.66 9.68 3.93
N THR A 19 1.69 9.72 2.59
CA THR A 19 0.75 10.56 1.81
C THR A 19 -0.64 9.94 1.79
N ASN A 20 -1.67 10.73 1.45
CA ASN A 20 -3.05 10.20 1.35
C ASN A 20 -3.16 9.04 0.35
N ASN A 21 -2.47 9.14 -0.79
CA ASN A 21 -2.46 8.04 -1.78
C ASN A 21 -1.78 6.79 -1.22
N GLN A 22 -0.68 6.93 -0.49
CA GLN A 22 -0.03 5.79 0.17
C GLN A 22 -0.95 5.14 1.20
N LYS A 23 -1.67 5.93 2.01
CA LYS A 23 -2.65 5.42 2.97
C LYS A 23 -3.76 4.63 2.26
N LYS A 24 -4.34 5.17 1.18
CA LYS A 24 -5.35 4.48 0.36
C LYS A 24 -4.81 3.16 -0.22
N ILE A 25 -3.62 3.17 -0.82
CA ILE A 25 -2.97 1.96 -1.36
C ILE A 25 -2.85 0.88 -0.29
N ILE A 26 -2.32 1.25 0.89
CA ILE A 26 -2.07 0.28 1.96
C ILE A 26 -3.37 -0.28 2.52
N ASN A 27 -4.38 0.56 2.73
CA ASN A 27 -5.69 0.11 3.21
C ASN A 27 -6.37 -0.82 2.20
N HIS A 28 -6.24 -0.55 0.91
CA HIS A 28 -6.74 -1.43 -0.12
C HIS A 28 -5.98 -2.77 -0.13
N MET A 29 -4.64 -2.75 -0.06
CA MET A 29 -3.83 -3.99 0.01
C MET A 29 -4.14 -4.87 1.23
N LYS A 30 -4.51 -4.26 2.38
CA LYS A 30 -4.91 -5.04 3.57
C LYS A 30 -6.18 -5.85 3.36
N THR A 31 -7.13 -5.28 2.61
CA THR A 31 -8.44 -5.90 2.36
C THR A 31 -8.46 -6.75 1.10
N HIS A 32 -7.60 -6.42 0.12
CA HIS A 32 -7.48 -7.07 -1.18
C HIS A 32 -6.02 -7.39 -1.47
N PRO A 33 -5.42 -8.38 -0.78
CA PRO A 33 -3.97 -8.61 -0.84
C PRO A 33 -3.50 -9.07 -2.22
N ASN A 34 -4.37 -9.63 -3.07
CA ASN A 34 -4.02 -10.02 -4.44
C ASN A 34 -4.11 -8.87 -5.46
N THR A 35 -4.42 -7.64 -5.02
CA THR A 35 -4.59 -6.49 -5.90
C THR A 35 -3.38 -6.22 -6.80
N THR A 36 -3.67 -5.77 -8.02
CA THR A 36 -2.71 -5.38 -9.04
C THR A 36 -2.48 -3.87 -9.04
N ALA A 37 -1.39 -3.42 -9.67
CA ALA A 37 -1.14 -1.99 -9.83
C ALA A 37 -2.25 -1.27 -10.64
N LYS A 38 -2.92 -2.00 -11.55
CA LYS A 38 -4.04 -1.48 -12.34
C LYS A 38 -5.28 -1.25 -11.47
N GLU A 39 -5.69 -2.23 -10.67
CA GLU A 39 -6.84 -2.09 -9.78
C GLU A 39 -6.60 -0.98 -8.74
N LEU A 40 -5.39 -0.88 -8.20
CA LEU A 40 -5.00 0.22 -7.32
C LEU A 40 -5.07 1.59 -8.01
N ALA A 41 -4.74 1.68 -9.29
CA ALA A 41 -4.83 2.92 -10.06
C ALA A 41 -6.29 3.40 -10.17
N GLU A 42 -7.20 2.47 -10.41
CA GLU A 42 -8.64 2.71 -10.48
C GLU A 42 -9.20 3.15 -9.11
N VAL A 43 -8.83 2.46 -8.02
CA VAL A 43 -9.32 2.75 -6.67
C VAL A 43 -8.75 4.06 -6.08
N VAL A 44 -7.48 4.36 -6.38
CA VAL A 44 -6.80 5.55 -5.84
C VAL A 44 -6.96 6.76 -6.76
N GLU A 45 -7.48 6.55 -7.97
CA GLU A 45 -7.72 7.56 -9.00
C GLU A 45 -6.44 8.29 -9.45
N ILE A 46 -5.37 7.53 -9.65
CA ILE A 46 -4.09 8.03 -10.17
C ILE A 46 -3.52 7.06 -11.21
N SER A 47 -2.58 7.52 -12.04
CA SER A 47 -1.99 6.65 -13.07
C SER A 47 -1.31 5.42 -12.48
N SER A 48 -1.33 4.29 -13.20
CA SER A 48 -0.61 3.07 -12.82
C SER A 48 0.88 3.31 -12.59
N ARG A 49 1.49 4.23 -13.34
CA ARG A 49 2.87 4.68 -13.13
C ARG A 49 3.06 5.30 -11.75
N ASN A 50 2.14 6.17 -11.31
CA ASN A 50 2.19 6.75 -9.98
C ASN A 50 1.93 5.70 -8.89
N ILE A 51 1.11 4.68 -9.15
CA ILE A 51 0.94 3.53 -8.25
C ILE A 51 2.27 2.78 -8.10
N GLU A 52 2.94 2.42 -9.18
CA GLU A 52 4.23 1.72 -9.15
C GLU A 52 5.28 2.50 -8.36
N VAL A 53 5.38 3.81 -8.56
CA VAL A 53 6.26 4.70 -7.79
C VAL A 53 5.92 4.66 -6.29
N ASN A 54 4.63 4.68 -5.93
CA ASN A 54 4.24 4.58 -4.54
C ASN A 54 4.53 3.19 -3.95
N ILE A 55 4.26 2.11 -4.68
CA ILE A 55 4.58 0.74 -4.26
C ILE A 55 6.09 0.60 -4.02
N ALA A 56 6.94 1.12 -4.91
CA ALA A 56 8.39 1.12 -4.72
C ALA A 56 8.79 1.82 -3.42
N LYS A 57 8.32 3.07 -3.20
CA LYS A 57 8.59 3.82 -1.97
C LYS A 57 8.12 3.10 -0.70
N LEU A 58 6.97 2.42 -0.75
CA LEU A 58 6.44 1.66 0.38
C LEU A 58 7.22 0.38 0.66
N LYS A 59 7.73 -0.29 -0.39
CA LYS A 59 8.67 -1.41 -0.25
C LYS A 59 9.99 -0.97 0.35
N ASP A 60 10.54 0.15 -0.10
CA ASP A 60 11.82 0.69 0.39
C ASP A 60 11.73 1.07 1.88
N LYS A 61 10.58 1.61 2.29
CA LYS A 61 10.25 1.86 3.70
C LYS A 61 9.88 0.59 4.49
N ASN A 62 9.97 -0.58 3.87
CA ASN A 62 9.65 -1.88 4.46
C ASN A 62 8.20 -2.01 4.98
N ILE A 63 7.27 -1.24 4.41
CA ILE A 63 5.85 -1.16 4.83
C ILE A 63 5.04 -2.26 4.16
N ILE A 64 5.37 -2.59 2.92
CA ILE A 64 4.70 -3.64 2.15
C ILE A 64 5.70 -4.61 1.54
N LYS A 65 5.26 -5.84 1.30
CA LYS A 65 6.05 -6.87 0.60
C LYS A 65 5.13 -7.74 -0.26
N ARG A 66 5.53 -8.04 -1.50
CA ARG A 66 4.88 -9.07 -2.31
C ARG A 66 5.44 -10.44 -1.94
N ILE A 67 4.57 -11.42 -1.69
CA ILE A 67 4.90 -12.82 -1.46
C ILE A 67 4.31 -13.67 -2.59
N GLY A 68 5.04 -14.68 -3.05
CA GLY A 68 4.60 -15.59 -4.12
C GLY A 68 4.99 -15.15 -5.53
N SER A 69 4.45 -15.84 -6.53
CA SER A 69 4.80 -15.63 -7.95
C SER A 69 4.18 -14.34 -8.51
N ASN A 70 4.64 -13.89 -9.68
CA ASN A 70 4.08 -12.69 -10.32
C ASN A 70 2.57 -12.80 -10.59
N LYS A 71 2.07 -14.00 -10.92
CA LYS A 71 0.66 -14.24 -11.26
C LYS A 71 -0.22 -14.61 -10.06
N GLY A 72 0.36 -15.21 -9.01
CA GLY A 72 -0.41 -15.72 -7.85
C GLY A 72 -0.03 -15.09 -6.51
N GLY A 73 0.91 -14.14 -6.50
CA GLY A 73 1.38 -13.55 -5.26
C GLY A 73 0.38 -12.60 -4.62
N TYR A 74 0.63 -12.24 -3.37
CA TYR A 74 -0.19 -11.33 -2.58
C TYR A 74 0.68 -10.33 -1.82
N TRP A 75 0.12 -9.16 -1.51
CA TRP A 75 0.75 -8.10 -0.74
C TRP A 75 0.52 -8.34 0.74
N ILE A 76 1.60 -8.25 1.51
CA ILE A 76 1.58 -8.17 2.96
C ILE A 76 1.89 -6.73 3.35
N VAL A 77 1.07 -6.17 4.23
CA VAL A 77 1.34 -4.91 4.92
C VAL A 77 1.92 -5.25 6.29
N LYS A 78 3.12 -4.73 6.59
CA LYS A 78 3.86 -5.04 7.81
C LYS A 78 3.35 -4.27 9.02
#